data_AF-A0A950UXY2-F1
#
_entry.id   AF-A0A950UXY2-F1
#
_cell.length_a   1.000
_cell.length_b   1.000
_cell.length_c   1.000
_cell.angle_alpha   90.00
_cell.angle_beta   90.00
_cell.angle_gamma   90.00
#
_symmetry.space_group_name_H-M   'P 1'
#
loop_
_entity.id
_entity.type
_entity.pdbx_description
1 polymer ?
#
loop_
_entity_poly.entity_id
_entity_poly.type
_entity_poly.pdbx_seq_one_letter_code
_entity_poly.pdbx_strand_id
1 'polypeptide(L)'
;MRLDKFMKVSRLAKRRNEAHEALEHGRITKGGRPLKPGYQVKPGDELEIHYATKYLTVRVREVPLRVTPATKAAELYEILDSRRDDAEWL
;
A
#
# COMPACT_ATOMS: atom_id res chain seq x y z
N MET A 1 -2.94 9.47 8.13
CA MET A 1 -2.25 9.99 6.91
C MET A 1 -3.07 9.58 5.69
N ARG A 2 -3.05 10.30 4.57
CA ARG A 2 -3.68 9.80 3.32
C ARG A 2 -2.95 8.58 2.78
N LEU A 3 -3.67 7.61 2.21
CA LEU A 3 -3.11 6.37 1.70
C LEU A 3 -2.05 6.59 0.61
N ASP A 4 -2.32 7.49 -0.34
CA ASP A 4 -1.35 7.88 -1.39
C ASP A 4 -0.02 8.40 -0.83
N LYS A 5 -0.08 9.20 0.25
CA LYS A 5 1.11 9.71 0.94
C LYS A 5 1.80 8.60 1.72
N PHE A 6 1.04 7.74 2.38
CA PHE A 6 1.57 6.63 3.15
C PHE A 6 2.36 5.67 2.26
N MET A 7 1.81 5.26 1.11
CA MET A 7 2.48 4.37 0.16
C MET A 7 3.82 4.92 -0.34
N LYS A 8 3.93 6.23 -0.55
CA LYS A 8 5.20 6.87 -0.91
C LYS A 8 6.21 6.83 0.25
N VAL A 9 5.75 7.03 1.48
CA VAL A 9 6.61 7.08 2.68
C VAL A 9 7.10 5.70 3.07
N SER A 10 6.23 4.69 3.00
CA SER A 10 6.54 3.29 3.23
C SER A 10 7.28 2.62 2.06
N ARG A 11 7.54 3.36 0.97
CA ARG A 11 8.19 2.87 -0.26
C ARG A 11 7.43 1.72 -0.93
N LEU A 12 6.13 1.58 -0.68
CA LEU A 12 5.24 0.67 -1.42
C LEU A 12 4.94 1.22 -2.82
N ALA A 13 4.93 2.54 -2.99
CA ALA A 13 4.86 3.19 -4.29
C ALA A 13 6.11 4.06 -4.52
N LYS A 14 6.62 4.04 -5.75
CA LYS A 14 7.79 4.84 -6.14
C LYS A 14 7.44 6.33 -6.21
N ARG A 15 6.27 6.66 -6.76
CA ARG A 15 5.72 8.02 -6.83
C ARG A 15 4.34 8.09 -6.19
N ARG A 16 3.97 9.30 -5.74
CA ARG A 16 2.65 9.56 -5.18
C ARG A 16 1.53 9.47 -6.22
N ASN A 17 1.83 9.80 -7.48
CA ASN A 17 0.86 9.67 -8.58
C ASN A 17 0.49 8.21 -8.83
N GLU A 18 1.49 7.31 -8.88
CA GLU A 18 1.25 5.86 -9.08
C GLU A 18 0.35 5.28 -7.98
N ALA A 19 0.53 5.72 -6.73
CA ALA A 19 -0.35 5.33 -5.63
C ALA A 19 -1.78 5.88 -5.79
N HIS A 20 -1.93 7.09 -6.33
CA HIS A 20 -3.23 7.69 -6.59
C HIS A 20 -3.98 6.95 -7.69
N GLU A 21 -3.31 6.69 -8.82
CA GLU A 21 -3.85 5.93 -9.95
C GLU A 21 -4.24 4.51 -9.52
N ALA A 22 -3.42 3.84 -8.70
CA ALA A 22 -3.76 2.52 -8.15
C ALA A 22 -5.05 2.55 -7.31
N LEU A 23 -5.32 3.63 -6.57
CA LEU A 23 -6.56 3.80 -5.82
C LEU A 23 -7.75 4.09 -6.73
N GLU A 24 -7.58 4.90 -7.78
CA GLU A 24 -8.63 5.17 -8.76
C GLU A 24 -9.02 3.91 -9.56
N HIS A 25 -8.04 3.09 -9.92
CA HIS A 25 -8.25 1.81 -10.60
C HIS A 25 -8.70 0.67 -9.66
N GLY A 26 -8.86 0.93 -8.36
CA GLY A 26 -9.31 -0.08 -7.40
C GLY A 26 -8.30 -1.21 -7.13
N ARG A 27 -7.01 -1.01 -7.44
CA ARG A 27 -5.93 -1.98 -7.23
C ARG A 27 -5.50 -2.12 -5.77
N ILE A 28 -6.00 -1.26 -4.88
CA ILE A 28 -5.71 -1.32 -3.45
C ILE A 28 -7.02 -1.56 -2.72
N THR A 29 -7.10 -2.70 -2.03
CA THR A 29 -8.30 -3.11 -1.31
C THR A 29 -8.00 -3.30 0.17
N LYS A 30 -9.05 -3.22 0.99
CA LYS A 30 -9.03 -3.57 2.41
C LYS A 30 -10.16 -4.56 2.65
N GLY A 31 -9.82 -5.79 3.02
CA GLY A 31 -10.79 -6.87 3.21
C GLY A 31 -11.69 -7.08 1.99
N GLY A 32 -11.11 -7.01 0.78
CA GLY A 32 -11.82 -7.18 -0.49
C GLY A 32 -12.62 -5.96 -0.97
N ARG A 33 -12.60 -4.82 -0.25
CA ARG A 33 -13.25 -3.58 -0.68
C ARG A 33 -12.24 -2.58 -1.24
N PRO A 34 -12.42 -2.04 -2.46
CA PRO A 34 -11.50 -1.05 -3.02
C PRO A 34 -11.53 0.24 -2.20
N LEU A 35 -10.35 0.81 -1.97
CA LEU A 35 -10.19 2.04 -1.20
C LEU A 35 -10.21 3.26 -2.11
N LYS A 36 -10.86 4.33 -1.65
CA LYS A 36 -10.90 5.61 -2.36
C LYS A 36 -9.57 6.37 -2.19
N PRO A 37 -9.15 7.19 -3.17
CA PRO A 37 -7.92 8.00 -3.10
C PRO A 37 -7.87 8.99 -1.91
N GLY A 38 -8.99 9.29 -1.28
CA GLY A 38 -9.08 10.11 -0.07
C GLY A 38 -8.95 9.33 1.25
N TYR A 39 -8.78 8.01 1.22
CA TYR A 39 -8.79 7.18 2.42
C TYR A 39 -7.64 7.56 3.38
N GLN A 40 -7.97 7.68 4.66
CA GLN A 40 -6.99 7.88 5.72
C GLN A 40 -6.59 6.53 6.29
N VAL A 41 -5.31 6.17 6.11
CA VAL A 41 -4.74 4.94 6.65
C VAL A 41 -4.66 5.01 8.17
N LYS A 42 -4.99 3.89 8.82
CA LYS A 42 -4.92 3.70 10.27
C LYS A 42 -4.00 2.53 10.63
N PRO A 43 -3.33 2.58 11.80
CA PRO A 43 -2.66 1.40 12.35
C PRO A 43 -3.64 0.22 12.45
N GLY A 44 -3.18 -0.96 12.07
CA GLY A 44 -3.97 -2.18 12.01
C GLY A 44 -4.72 -2.39 10.69
N ASP A 45 -4.69 -1.44 9.74
CA ASP A 45 -5.27 -1.66 8.42
C ASP A 45 -4.51 -2.77 7.66
N GLU A 46 -5.25 -3.75 7.15
CA GLU A 46 -4.75 -4.73 6.20
C GLU A 46 -5.06 -4.27 4.78
N LEU A 47 -4.02 -4.00 4.02
CA LEU A 47 -4.07 -3.45 2.67
C LEU A 47 -3.55 -4.49 1.70
N GLU A 48 -4.37 -4.87 0.73
CA GLU A 48 -3.97 -5.70 -0.38
C GLU A 48 -3.67 -4.80 -1.57
N ILE A 49 -2.45 -4.88 -2.09
CA ILE A 49 -1.92 -4.04 -3.16
C ILE A 49 -1.66 -4.93 -4.37
N HIS A 50 -2.36 -4.64 -5.46
CA HIS A 50 -2.24 -5.36 -6.72
C HIS A 50 -1.24 -4.60 -7.59
N TYR A 51 -0.01 -5.10 -7.64
CA TYR A 51 0.98 -4.66 -8.62
C TYR A 51 0.75 -5.38 -9.95
N ALA A 52 1.37 -4.87 -11.01
CA ALA A 52 1.23 -5.43 -12.35
C ALA A 52 1.62 -6.92 -12.48
N THR A 53 2.49 -7.43 -11.60
CA THR A 53 3.04 -8.79 -11.66
C THR A 53 2.98 -9.53 -10.32
N LYS A 54 2.33 -8.94 -9.31
CA LYS A 54 2.23 -9.53 -7.97
C LYS A 54 1.16 -8.88 -7.11
N TYR A 55 0.66 -9.65 -6.18
CA TYR A 55 -0.19 -9.23 -5.09
C TYR A 55 0.64 -9.15 -3.82
N LEU A 56 0.48 -8.06 -3.07
CA LEU A 56 1.15 -7.86 -1.80
C LEU A 56 0.13 -7.46 -0.75
N THR A 57 -0.02 -8.28 0.28
CA THR A 57 -0.84 -7.96 1.43
C THR A 57 0.05 -7.46 2.55
N VAL A 58 -0.22 -6.25 3.02
CA VAL A 58 0.52 -5.62 4.10
C VAL A 58 -0.40 -5.19 5.23
N ARG A 59 0.07 -5.32 6.46
CA ARG A 59 -0.60 -4.78 7.64
C ARG A 59 0.13 -3.54 8.10
N VAL A 60 -0.60 -2.44 8.28
CA VAL A 60 -0.05 -1.19 8.78
C VAL A 60 0.25 -1.34 10.27
N ARG A 61 1.53 -1.21 10.65
CA ARG A 61 1.98 -1.23 12.04
C ARG A 61 1.79 0.15 12.67
N GLU A 62 2.33 1.16 12.00
CA GLU A 62 2.31 2.53 12.49
C GLU A 62 2.15 3.52 11.33
N VAL A 63 1.46 4.62 11.61
CA VAL A 63 1.29 5.73 10.66
C VAL A 63 2.03 6.94 11.24
N PRO A 64 3.18 7.34 10.69
CA PRO A 64 3.97 8.42 11.24
C PRO A 64 3.25 9.76 11.05
N LEU A 65 3.18 10.56 12.11
CA LEU A 65 2.61 11.91 12.07
C LEU A 65 3.47 12.86 11.24
N ARG A 66 4.80 12.73 11.33
CA ARG A 66 5.79 13.51 10.58
C ARG A 66 6.75 12.58 9.85
N VAL A 67 7.01 12.87 8.58
CA VAL A 67 7.99 12.14 7.76
C VAL A 67 9.34 12.80 7.97
N THR A 68 10.28 12.08 8.57
CA THR A 68 11.66 12.56 8.77
C THR A 68 12.64 11.63 8.04
N PRO A 69 13.89 12.05 7.80
CA PRO A 69 14.90 11.18 7.18
C PRO A 69 15.17 9.90 7.98
N ALA A 70 14.94 9.95 9.30
CA ALA A 70 15.07 8.81 10.20
C ALA A 70 13.88 7.84 10.15
N THR A 71 12.78 8.18 9.47
CA THR A 71 11.62 7.29 9.34
C THR A 71 12.00 6.03 8.56
N LYS A 72 12.06 4.88 9.24
CA LYS A 72 12.34 3.59 8.61
C LYS A 72 11.06 3.02 8.01
N ALA A 73 11.01 2.97 6.69
CA ALA A 73 9.86 2.44 5.96
C ALA A 73 9.49 1.00 6.35
N ALA A 74 10.49 0.17 6.66
CA ALA A 74 10.31 -1.22 7.04
C ALA A 74 9.59 -1.40 8.39
N GLU A 75 9.57 -0.39 9.25
CA GLU A 75 8.90 -0.47 10.57
C GLU A 75 7.42 -0.03 10.48
N LEU A 76 7.01 0.60 9.36
CA LEU A 76 5.66 1.15 9.20
C LEU A 76 4.60 0.10 8.86
N TYR A 77 5.02 -1.01 8.27
CA TYR A 77 4.13 -2.08 7.84
C TYR A 77 4.81 -3.43 7.98
N GLU A 78 3.98 -4.45 8.05
CA GLU A 78 4.36 -5.86 8.04
C GLU A 78 3.81 -6.48 6.75
N ILE A 79 4.62 -7.30 6.09
CA ILE A 79 4.16 -8.06 4.92
C ILE A 79 3.50 -9.33 5.45
N LEU A 80 2.22 -9.51 5.15
CA LEU A 80 1.47 -10.71 5.52
C LEU A 80 1.53 -11.77 4.42
N ASP A 81 1.47 -11.33 3.16
CA ASP A 81 1.46 -12.23 2.01
C ASP A 81 2.08 -11.54 0.80
N SER A 82 2.79 -12.31 -0.02
CA SER A 82 3.34 -11.85 -1.29
C SER A 82 3.15 -12.95 -2.32
N ARG A 83 2.08 -12.83 -3.12
CA ARG A 83 1.78 -13.74 -4.22
C ARG A 83 2.30 -13.13 -5.51
N ARG A 84 3.14 -13.86 -6.23
CA ARG A 84 3.54 -13.44 -7.57
C ARG A 84 2.39 -13.78 -8.52
N ASP A 85 1.97 -12.81 -9.32
CA ASP A 85 1.06 -13.07 -10.42
C ASP A 85 1.95 -13.56 -11.56
N ASP A 86 2.39 -14.82 -11.44
CA ASP A 86 2.87 -15.59 -12.57
C ASP A 86 1.62 -15.97 -13.37
N ALA A 87 1.02 -14.97 -14.01
CA ALA A 87 0.16 -15.21 -15.16
C ALA A 87 1.06 -15.73 -16.28
N GLU A 88 1.52 -16.98 -16.15
CA GLU A 88 1.83 -17.84 -17.29
C GLU A 88 0.53 -17.99 -18.08
N TRP A 89 0.27 -17.04 -18.97
CA TRP A 89 -0.72 -17.22 -20.02
C TRP A 89 -0.02 -18.04 -21.11
N LEU A 90 -0.35 -19.34 -21.16
CA LEU A 90 -0.18 -20.32 -22.26
C LEU A 90 0.82 -20.01 -23.39
#